data_AF-A0A922DDD1-F1
#
_entry.id   AF-A0A922DDD1-F1
#
_cell.length_a   1.000
_cell.length_b   1.000
_cell.length_c   1.000
_cell.angle_alpha   90.00
_cell.angle_beta   90.00
_cell.angle_gamma   90.00
#
_symmetry.space_group_name_H-M   'P 1'
#
loop_
_entity.id
_entity.type
_entity.pdbx_description
1 polymer ?
#
loop_
_entity_poly.entity_id
_entity_poly.type
_entity_poly.pdbx_seq_one_letter_code
_entity_poly.pdbx_strand_id
1 'polypeptide(L)'
;MASKPGVLTNWPWTPLGSFKYLILAPWAINGTYLFVSMEKSERDLSYFFIFPLLLWRMLHNQIWISLSRYWTAKAGNRSIVDKGLEFDQVDRESSWDDQILFYGILLYLAYKSKTLDPSHLPVWRTDGVILTILLHAGPVEFLYYWFHRALHHHFLYSRYHSHHHSSIVTQPITCMYPYHHYYYYLQ
;
A
#
# COMPACT_ATOMS: atom_id res chain seq x y z
N MET A 1 -5.97 2.71 18.04
CA MET A 1 -6.68 3.68 17.19
C MET A 1 -6.21 5.10 17.49
N ALA A 2 -6.49 6.06 16.61
CA ALA A 2 -6.22 7.48 16.87
C ALA A 2 -6.99 7.97 18.10
N SER A 3 -6.47 9.01 18.78
CA SER A 3 -7.05 9.50 20.03
C SER A 3 -8.46 10.08 19.88
N LYS A 4 -8.78 10.62 18.70
CA LYS A 4 -10.10 11.14 18.33
C LYS A 4 -10.33 10.85 16.84
N PRO A 5 -10.72 9.63 16.42
CA PRO A 5 -10.75 9.27 15.00
C PRO A 5 -11.63 10.23 14.18
N GLY A 6 -11.14 10.59 12.99
CA GLY A 6 -11.85 11.44 12.05
C GLY A 6 -12.65 10.65 11.02
N VAL A 7 -13.23 11.37 10.05
CA VAL A 7 -13.87 10.74 8.88
C VAL A 7 -12.81 9.97 8.09
N LEU A 8 -13.17 8.79 7.58
CA LEU A 8 -12.30 7.89 6.81
C LEU A 8 -11.04 7.42 7.56
N THR A 9 -11.02 7.42 8.90
CA THR A 9 -9.92 6.78 9.64
C THR A 9 -9.79 5.28 9.36
N ASN A 10 -10.90 4.63 8.98
CA ASN A 10 -10.94 3.21 8.61
C ASN A 10 -11.16 3.05 7.11
N TRP A 11 -10.67 1.95 6.55
CA TRP A 11 -10.94 1.57 5.17
C TRP A 11 -12.43 1.26 4.96
N PRO A 12 -12.97 1.51 3.75
CA PRO A 12 -14.36 1.17 3.43
C PRO A 12 -14.69 -0.31 3.67
N TRP A 13 -13.70 -1.20 3.57
CA TRP A 13 -13.83 -2.63 3.75
C TRP A 13 -13.40 -3.15 5.12
N THR A 14 -13.10 -2.29 6.09
CA THR A 14 -12.82 -2.71 7.47
C THR A 14 -13.90 -3.66 8.04
N PRO A 15 -15.22 -3.47 7.79
CA PRO A 15 -16.25 -4.41 8.26
C PRO A 15 -16.12 -5.85 7.72
N LEU A 16 -15.42 -6.06 6.60
CA LEU A 16 -15.22 -7.39 6.03
C LEU A 16 -14.15 -8.21 6.77
N GLY A 17 -13.32 -7.56 7.60
CA GLY A 17 -12.20 -8.21 8.29
C GLY A 17 -11.34 -9.03 7.33
N SER A 18 -11.13 -10.31 7.65
CA SER A 18 -10.35 -11.24 6.82
C SER A 18 -10.95 -11.54 5.45
N PHE A 19 -12.23 -11.21 5.21
CA PHE A 19 -12.89 -11.40 3.90
C PHE A 19 -12.63 -10.28 2.90
N LYS A 20 -11.91 -9.22 3.27
CA LYS A 20 -11.61 -8.08 2.41
C LYS A 20 -11.00 -8.44 1.05
N TYR A 21 -10.28 -9.56 0.95
CA TYR A 21 -9.70 -10.03 -0.32
C TYR A 21 -10.75 -10.42 -1.38
N LEU A 22 -11.98 -10.71 -0.97
CA LEU A 22 -13.09 -11.00 -1.89
C LEU A 22 -13.43 -9.81 -2.80
N ILE A 23 -13.05 -8.59 -2.42
CA ILE A 23 -13.23 -7.38 -3.23
C ILE A 23 -12.55 -7.54 -4.59
N LEU A 24 -11.38 -8.18 -4.64
CA LEU A 24 -10.64 -8.37 -5.89
C LEU A 24 -11.11 -9.59 -6.70
N ALA A 25 -11.90 -10.48 -6.10
CA ALA A 25 -12.27 -11.75 -6.71
C ALA A 25 -13.00 -11.60 -8.05
N PRO A 26 -13.99 -10.70 -8.24
CA PRO A 26 -14.67 -10.54 -9.53
C PRO A 26 -13.71 -10.20 -10.67
N TRP A 27 -12.75 -9.29 -10.44
CA TRP A 27 -11.78 -8.91 -11.47
C TRP A 27 -10.74 -9.99 -11.72
N ALA A 28 -10.24 -10.65 -10.67
CA ALA A 28 -9.28 -11.75 -10.80
C ALA A 28 -9.89 -12.96 -11.56
N ILE A 29 -11.13 -13.32 -11.22
CA ILE A 29 -11.88 -14.39 -11.91
C ILE A 29 -12.11 -13.99 -13.38
N ASN A 30 -12.58 -12.78 -13.64
CA ASN A 30 -12.80 -12.30 -15.01
C ASN A 30 -11.50 -12.28 -15.82
N GLY A 31 -10.39 -11.80 -15.25
CA GLY A 31 -9.10 -11.76 -15.92
C GLY A 31 -8.54 -13.14 -16.23
N THR A 32 -8.67 -14.08 -15.28
CA THR A 32 -8.28 -15.47 -15.49
C THR A 32 -9.14 -16.15 -16.54
N TYR A 33 -10.46 -15.95 -16.48
CA TYR A 33 -11.39 -16.50 -17.45
C TYR A 33 -11.05 -16.03 -18.86
N LEU A 34 -10.92 -14.72 -19.09
CA LEU A 34 -10.56 -14.17 -20.41
C LEU A 34 -9.21 -14.70 -20.91
N PHE A 35 -8.22 -14.80 -20.02
CA PHE A 35 -6.91 -15.32 -20.39
C PHE A 35 -6.95 -16.79 -20.84
N VAL A 36 -7.76 -17.62 -20.19
CA VAL A 36 -7.87 -19.06 -20.48
C VAL A 36 -8.81 -19.33 -21.66
N SER A 37 -9.92 -18.61 -21.77
CA SER A 37 -10.98 -18.88 -22.75
C SER A 37 -10.74 -18.25 -24.12
N MET A 38 -9.97 -17.16 -24.20
CA MET A 38 -9.71 -16.45 -25.46
C MET A 38 -8.56 -17.08 -26.25
N GLU A 39 -8.64 -16.92 -27.58
CA GLU A 39 -7.57 -17.30 -28.50
C GLU A 39 -6.29 -16.52 -28.20
N LYS A 40 -5.13 -17.10 -28.53
CA LYS A 40 -3.82 -16.53 -28.19
C LYS A 40 -3.62 -15.09 -28.72
N SER A 41 -4.21 -14.77 -29.88
CA SER A 41 -4.20 -13.44 -30.50
C SER A 41 -5.02 -12.40 -29.73
N GLU A 42 -6.01 -12.83 -28.95
CA GLU A 42 -6.96 -11.96 -28.23
C GLU A 42 -6.67 -11.88 -26.72
N ARG A 43 -5.70 -12.66 -26.22
CA ARG A 43 -5.35 -12.69 -24.79
C ARG A 43 -4.75 -11.37 -24.35
N ASP A 44 -5.44 -10.72 -23.41
CA ASP A 44 -4.90 -9.56 -22.71
C ASP A 44 -4.05 -9.99 -21.50
N LEU A 45 -2.73 -9.96 -21.69
CA LEU A 45 -1.78 -10.24 -20.62
C LEU A 45 -1.78 -9.17 -19.54
N SER A 46 -1.99 -7.91 -19.89
CA SER A 46 -1.91 -6.78 -18.97
C SER A 46 -3.01 -6.86 -17.91
N TYR A 47 -4.25 -7.17 -18.30
CA TYR A 47 -5.36 -7.35 -17.37
C TYR A 47 -5.16 -8.58 -16.47
N PHE A 48 -4.69 -9.68 -17.06
CA PHE A 48 -4.42 -10.92 -16.34
C PHE A 48 -3.33 -10.73 -15.27
N PHE A 49 -2.23 -10.04 -15.60
CA PHE A 49 -1.09 -9.86 -14.71
C PHE A 49 -1.33 -8.90 -13.55
N ILE A 50 -2.41 -8.10 -13.53
CA ILE A 50 -2.74 -7.25 -12.38
C ILE A 50 -2.79 -8.08 -11.09
N PHE A 51 -3.51 -9.21 -11.08
CA PHE A 51 -3.65 -10.02 -9.87
C PHE A 51 -2.34 -10.69 -9.42
N PRO A 52 -1.58 -11.39 -10.30
CA PRO A 52 -0.23 -11.86 -9.97
C PRO A 52 0.71 -10.77 -9.43
N LEU A 53 0.65 -9.55 -9.96
CA LEU A 53 1.45 -8.42 -9.46
C LEU A 53 1.06 -8.02 -8.03
N LEU A 54 -0.24 -8.03 -7.70
CA LEU A 54 -0.72 -7.76 -6.34
C LEU A 54 -0.28 -8.86 -5.36
N LEU A 55 -0.36 -10.14 -5.77
CA LEU A 55 0.14 -11.26 -4.97
C LEU A 55 1.65 -11.17 -4.76
N TRP A 56 2.40 -10.80 -5.79
CA TRP A 56 3.84 -10.57 -5.68
C TRP A 56 4.16 -9.45 -4.69
N ARG A 57 3.39 -8.36 -4.70
CA ARG A 57 3.52 -7.27 -3.70
C ARG A 57 3.24 -7.74 -2.29
N MET A 58 2.22 -8.56 -2.09
CA MET A 58 1.91 -9.16 -0.80
C MET A 58 3.07 -10.01 -0.28
N LEU A 59 3.56 -10.92 -1.12
CA LEU A 59 4.68 -11.81 -0.79
C LEU A 59 5.96 -11.01 -0.47
N HIS A 60 6.29 -10.04 -1.31
CA HIS A 60 7.45 -9.19 -1.12
C HIS A 60 7.40 -8.44 0.22
N ASN A 61 6.26 -7.83 0.56
CA ASN A 61 6.09 -7.16 1.85
C ASN A 61 6.23 -8.15 3.02
N GLN A 62 5.61 -9.33 2.91
CA GLN A 62 5.70 -10.37 3.95
C GLN A 62 7.14 -10.84 4.18
N ILE A 63 7.96 -10.95 3.13
CA ILE A 63 9.38 -11.29 3.24
C ILE A 63 10.12 -10.22 4.04
N TRP A 64 9.94 -8.94 3.71
CA TRP A 64 10.61 -7.85 4.41
C TRP A 64 10.15 -7.68 5.86
N ILE A 65 8.85 -7.87 6.14
CA ILE A 65 8.33 -7.88 7.51
C ILE A 65 8.98 -9.02 8.30
N SER A 66 9.01 -10.23 7.75
CA SER A 66 9.61 -11.39 8.40
C SER A 66 11.09 -11.18 8.69
N LEU A 67 11.83 -10.65 7.71
CA LEU A 67 13.24 -10.32 7.86
C LEU A 67 13.44 -9.25 8.94
N SER A 68 12.69 -8.15 8.89
CA SER A 68 12.76 -7.08 9.89
C SER A 68 12.49 -7.60 11.29
N ARG A 69 11.44 -8.40 11.50
CA ARG A 69 11.11 -8.99 12.81
C ARG A 69 12.19 -9.94 13.31
N TYR A 70 12.74 -10.76 12.43
CA TYR A 70 13.86 -11.64 12.76
C TYR A 70 15.09 -10.85 13.22
N TRP A 71 15.44 -9.79 12.50
CA TRP A 71 16.55 -8.91 12.87
C TRP A 71 16.28 -8.22 14.21
N THR A 72 15.08 -7.67 14.43
CA THR A 72 14.70 -7.05 15.70
C THR A 72 14.81 -8.02 16.87
N ALA A 73 14.35 -9.27 16.70
CA ALA A 73 14.46 -10.29 17.75
C ALA A 73 15.92 -10.68 18.07
N LYS A 74 16.83 -10.57 17.10
CA LYS A 74 18.26 -10.86 17.28
C LYS A 74 19.12 -9.66 17.64
N ALA A 75 18.62 -8.44 17.49
CA ALA A 75 19.43 -7.24 17.45
C ALA A 75 20.19 -6.97 18.77
N GLY A 76 19.69 -7.43 19.93
CA GLY A 76 20.26 -7.05 21.22
C GLY A 76 20.47 -5.52 21.26
N ASN A 77 21.69 -5.09 21.61
CA ASN A 77 22.06 -3.65 21.67
C ASN A 77 22.27 -2.96 20.30
N ARG A 78 21.93 -3.61 19.18
CA ARG A 78 22.11 -3.05 17.82
C ARG A 78 20.84 -2.39 17.28
N SER A 79 19.77 -2.35 18.06
CA SER A 79 18.53 -1.68 17.69
C SER A 79 18.66 -0.17 17.86
N ILE A 80 18.05 0.58 16.94
CA ILE A 80 17.95 2.05 17.03
C ILE A 80 17.12 2.45 18.26
N VAL A 81 16.09 1.64 18.55
CA VAL A 81 15.22 1.78 19.70
C VAL A 81 15.39 0.52 20.55
N ASP A 82 15.78 0.68 21.81
CA ASP A 82 15.95 -0.42 22.76
C ASP A 82 14.60 -0.91 23.30
N LYS A 83 13.76 -1.44 22.40
CA LYS A 83 12.44 -1.99 22.68
C LYS A 83 12.15 -3.20 21.79
N GLY A 84 11.50 -4.20 22.38
CA GLY A 84 10.96 -5.35 21.65
C GLY A 84 9.72 -4.98 20.83
N LEU A 85 9.43 -5.78 19.80
CA LEU A 85 8.19 -5.67 19.07
C LEU A 85 7.05 -6.35 19.85
N GLU A 86 6.20 -5.54 20.46
CA GLU A 86 5.04 -6.02 21.22
C GLU A 86 3.85 -6.40 20.34
N PHE A 87 3.02 -7.34 20.81
CA PHE A 87 1.80 -7.78 20.11
C PHE A 87 0.86 -6.61 19.80
N ASP A 88 0.73 -5.65 20.72
CA ASP A 88 -0.08 -4.46 20.50
C ASP A 88 0.35 -3.69 19.25
N GLN A 89 1.65 -3.61 18.95
CA GLN A 89 2.12 -2.95 17.73
C GLN A 89 1.84 -3.81 16.50
N VAL A 90 2.01 -5.13 16.60
CA VAL A 90 1.67 -6.08 15.52
C VAL A 90 0.20 -5.94 15.12
N ASP A 91 -0.69 -5.86 16.09
CA ASP A 91 -2.13 -5.74 15.87
C ASP A 91 -2.49 -4.40 15.22
N ARG A 92 -1.86 -3.30 15.65
CA ARG A 92 -2.02 -1.98 15.03
C ARG A 92 -1.64 -1.99 13.56
N GLU A 93 -0.56 -2.68 13.22
CA GLU A 93 -0.01 -2.68 11.86
C GLU A 93 -0.57 -3.83 11.00
N SER A 94 -1.53 -4.61 11.50
CA SER A 94 -2.07 -5.80 10.83
C SER A 94 -2.81 -5.52 9.51
N SER A 95 -3.25 -4.28 9.30
CA SER A 95 -3.96 -3.80 8.11
C SER A 95 -3.03 -3.28 7.00
N TRP A 96 -1.72 -3.52 7.08
CA TRP A 96 -0.72 -3.02 6.13
C TRP A 96 -1.01 -3.34 4.66
N ASP A 97 -1.76 -4.41 4.40
CA ASP A 97 -2.10 -4.93 3.08
C ASP A 97 -3.34 -4.25 2.45
N ASP A 98 -4.07 -3.43 3.18
CA ASP A 98 -5.21 -2.67 2.66
C ASP A 98 -4.79 -1.71 1.52
N GLN A 99 -3.58 -1.17 1.59
CA GLN A 99 -2.99 -0.38 0.50
C GLN A 99 -2.87 -1.21 -0.79
N ILE A 100 -2.53 -2.49 -0.70
CA ILE A 100 -2.42 -3.38 -1.88
C ILE A 100 -3.81 -3.58 -2.51
N LEU A 101 -4.85 -3.77 -1.69
CA LEU A 101 -6.23 -3.85 -2.17
C LEU A 101 -6.64 -2.56 -2.89
N PHE A 102 -6.37 -1.41 -2.28
CA PHE A 102 -6.67 -0.10 -2.85
C PHE A 102 -5.99 0.10 -4.22
N TYR A 103 -4.67 -0.11 -4.31
CA TYR A 103 -3.96 -0.01 -5.59
C TYR A 103 -4.45 -1.03 -6.61
N GLY A 104 -4.82 -2.23 -6.18
CA GLY A 104 -5.44 -3.24 -7.04
C GLY A 104 -6.74 -2.75 -7.68
N ILE A 105 -7.63 -2.17 -6.88
CA ILE A 105 -8.88 -1.56 -7.37
C ILE A 105 -8.57 -0.46 -8.38
N LEU A 106 -7.64 0.46 -8.07
CA LEU A 106 -7.26 1.53 -8.98
C LEU A 106 -6.68 1.01 -10.30
N LEU A 107 -5.82 -0.01 -10.27
CA LEU A 107 -5.27 -0.63 -11.47
C LEU A 107 -6.36 -1.25 -12.34
N TYR A 108 -7.31 -1.97 -11.74
CA TYR A 108 -8.43 -2.55 -12.47
C TYR A 108 -9.35 -1.48 -13.07
N LEU A 109 -9.66 -0.42 -12.32
CA LEU A 109 -10.46 0.69 -12.80
C LEU A 109 -9.77 1.47 -13.92
N ALA A 110 -8.46 1.75 -13.78
CA ALA A 110 -7.67 2.45 -14.80
C ALA A 110 -7.59 1.64 -16.11
N TYR A 111 -7.40 0.33 -16.01
CA TYR A 111 -7.43 -0.56 -17.16
C TYR A 111 -8.83 -0.57 -17.82
N LYS A 112 -9.91 -0.71 -17.04
CA LYS A 112 -11.28 -0.75 -17.57
C LYS A 112 -11.74 0.58 -18.18
N SER A 113 -11.31 1.70 -17.61
CA SER A 113 -11.60 3.04 -18.13
C SER A 113 -10.80 3.38 -19.40
N LYS A 114 -9.89 2.49 -19.84
CA LYS A 114 -8.98 2.70 -20.98
C LYS A 114 -8.10 3.96 -20.84
N THR A 115 -7.95 4.47 -19.61
CA THR A 115 -7.04 5.57 -19.30
C THR A 115 -5.58 5.17 -19.47
N LEU A 116 -5.29 3.89 -19.26
CA LEU A 116 -4.02 3.26 -19.57
C LEU A 116 -4.28 2.21 -20.64
N ASP A 117 -3.90 2.48 -21.88
CA ASP A 117 -3.90 1.46 -22.93
C ASP A 117 -2.54 0.76 -22.95
N PRO A 118 -2.45 -0.50 -22.47
CA PRO A 118 -1.18 -1.20 -22.39
C PRO A 118 -0.58 -1.51 -23.76
N SER A 119 -1.38 -1.55 -24.82
CA SER A 119 -0.89 -1.84 -26.18
C SER A 119 0.05 -0.77 -26.72
N HIS A 120 -0.05 0.45 -26.19
CA HIS A 120 0.80 1.58 -26.55
C HIS A 120 1.93 1.84 -25.54
N LEU A 121 2.03 1.04 -24.48
CA LEU A 121 3.06 1.20 -23.45
C LEU A 121 4.22 0.23 -23.70
N PRO A 122 5.46 0.73 -23.80
CA PRO A 122 6.61 -0.15 -23.91
C PRO A 122 6.82 -0.92 -22.60
N VAL A 123 7.29 -2.16 -22.71
CA VAL A 123 7.64 -3.00 -21.55
C VAL A 123 8.72 -2.35 -20.68
N TRP A 124 9.61 -1.56 -21.28
CA TRP A 124 10.67 -0.83 -20.59
C TRP A 124 10.88 0.56 -21.21
N ARG A 125 11.09 1.57 -20.36
CA ARG A 125 11.41 2.94 -20.79
C ARG A 125 12.35 3.63 -19.79
N THR A 126 13.63 3.78 -20.15
CA THR A 126 14.66 4.33 -19.26
C THR A 126 14.41 5.80 -18.91
N ASP A 127 13.94 6.60 -19.86
CA ASP A 127 13.52 7.99 -19.65
C ASP A 127 12.38 8.09 -18.61
N GLY A 128 11.44 7.15 -18.63
CA GLY A 128 10.36 7.02 -17.66
C GLY A 128 10.88 6.69 -16.27
N VAL A 129 11.90 5.84 -16.17
CA VAL A 129 12.58 5.55 -14.88
C VAL A 129 13.26 6.81 -14.34
N ILE A 130 14.02 7.53 -15.17
CA ILE A 130 14.68 8.79 -14.78
C ILE A 130 13.63 9.82 -14.33
N LEU A 131 12.57 10.00 -15.12
CA LEU A 131 11.49 10.93 -14.79
C LEU A 131 10.81 10.54 -13.47
N THR A 132 10.57 9.25 -13.23
CA THR A 132 9.99 8.76 -11.97
C THR A 132 10.89 9.10 -10.78
N ILE A 133 12.20 8.91 -10.91
CA ILE A 133 13.17 9.27 -9.86
C ILE A 133 13.13 10.78 -9.59
N LEU A 134 13.12 11.62 -10.62
CA LEU A 134 13.09 13.08 -10.48
C LEU A 134 11.77 13.57 -9.87
N LEU A 135 10.63 13.04 -10.33
CA LEU A 135 9.31 13.35 -9.77
C LEU A 135 9.19 12.91 -8.32
N HIS A 136 9.77 11.76 -7.97
CA HIS A 136 9.81 11.29 -6.61
C HIS A 136 10.67 12.20 -5.73
N ALA A 137 11.96 12.33 -6.06
CA ALA A 137 12.95 13.07 -5.26
C ALA A 137 12.67 14.57 -5.15
N GLY A 138 11.95 15.17 -6.10
CA GLY A 138 11.55 16.57 -6.07
C GLY A 138 10.12 16.75 -5.55
N PRO A 139 9.11 16.77 -6.44
CA PRO A 139 7.72 17.03 -6.07
C PRO A 139 7.14 16.15 -4.96
N VAL A 140 7.32 14.82 -5.03
CA VAL A 140 6.70 13.91 -4.06
C VAL A 140 7.29 14.11 -2.67
N GLU A 141 8.62 14.16 -2.54
CA GLU A 141 9.27 14.41 -1.24
C GLU A 141 8.93 15.79 -0.67
N PHE A 142 8.84 16.83 -1.52
CA PHE A 142 8.42 18.16 -1.08
C PHE A 142 6.99 18.15 -0.51
N LEU A 143 6.05 17.53 -1.23
CA LEU A 143 4.67 17.41 -0.78
C LEU A 143 4.56 16.54 0.49
N TYR A 144 5.29 15.43 0.53
CA TYR A 144 5.40 14.55 1.70
C TYR A 144 5.82 15.33 2.94
N TYR A 145 6.88 16.13 2.85
CA TYR A 145 7.40 16.90 3.99
C TYR A 145 6.35 17.86 4.56
N TRP A 146 5.73 18.68 3.71
CA TRP A 146 4.74 19.66 4.16
C TRP A 146 3.47 19.00 4.67
N PHE A 147 3.04 17.91 4.03
CA PHE A 147 1.90 17.13 4.48
C PHE A 147 2.16 16.50 5.86
N HIS A 148 3.32 15.86 6.02
CA HIS A 148 3.70 15.26 7.30
C HIS A 148 3.77 16.32 8.39
N ARG A 149 4.34 17.50 8.09
CA ARG A 149 4.34 18.65 9.02
C ARG A 149 2.92 19.11 9.38
N ALA A 150 2.00 19.16 8.43
CA ALA A 150 0.60 19.49 8.69
C ALA A 150 -0.08 18.45 9.60
N LEU A 151 0.19 17.16 9.38
CA LEU A 151 -0.33 16.06 10.21
C LEU A 151 0.09 16.16 11.68
N HIS A 152 1.15 16.89 12.00
CA HIS A 152 1.56 17.17 13.39
C HIS A 152 0.82 18.35 14.04
N HIS A 153 -0.02 19.08 13.30
CA HIS A 153 -0.90 20.08 13.89
C HIS A 153 -1.96 19.39 14.76
N HIS A 154 -2.21 19.88 15.99
CA HIS A 154 -3.00 19.20 17.04
C HIS A 154 -4.32 18.57 16.55
N PHE A 155 -5.05 19.28 15.68
CA PHE A 155 -6.29 18.77 15.09
C PHE A 155 -6.08 17.51 14.24
N LEU A 156 -5.11 17.55 13.32
CA LEU A 156 -4.77 16.45 12.40
C LEU A 156 -4.04 15.33 13.13
N TYR A 157 -3.19 15.70 14.09
CA TYR A 157 -2.45 14.76 14.91
C TYR A 157 -3.40 13.84 15.68
N SER A 158 -4.32 14.40 16.47
CA SER A 158 -5.22 13.58 17.30
C SER A 158 -6.15 12.65 16.50
N ARG A 159 -6.48 13.01 15.25
CA ARG A 159 -7.42 12.29 14.38
C ARG A 159 -6.79 11.27 13.46
N TYR A 160 -5.62 11.61 12.93
CA TYR A 160 -5.00 10.84 11.86
C TYR A 160 -3.60 10.42 12.33
N HIS A 161 -2.73 11.33 12.76
CA HIS A 161 -1.32 10.98 12.92
C HIS A 161 -0.92 10.31 14.26
N SER A 162 -1.67 10.50 15.35
CA SER A 162 -1.28 10.05 16.70
C SER A 162 -1.15 8.53 16.79
N HIS A 163 -1.95 7.82 16.00
CA HIS A 163 -1.92 6.37 15.98
C HIS A 163 -0.61 5.83 15.40
N HIS A 164 -0.09 6.48 14.36
CA HIS A 164 1.21 6.12 13.79
C HIS A 164 2.35 6.29 14.80
N HIS A 165 2.33 7.35 15.60
CA HIS A 165 3.33 7.59 16.65
C HIS A 165 3.32 6.55 17.78
N SER A 166 2.27 5.73 17.88
CA SER A 166 2.26 4.59 18.81
C SER A 166 3.08 3.38 18.32
N SER A 167 3.47 3.34 17.04
CA SER A 167 4.36 2.33 16.48
C SER A 167 5.81 2.80 16.53
N ILE A 168 6.50 2.43 17.61
CA ILE A 168 7.84 2.93 17.93
C ILE A 168 8.96 2.00 17.44
N VAL A 169 8.68 0.72 17.25
CA VAL A 169 9.62 -0.23 16.67
C VAL A 169 9.46 -0.22 15.16
N THR A 170 10.36 0.45 14.45
CA THR A 170 10.24 0.62 13.00
C THR A 170 10.30 -0.72 12.26
N GLN A 171 9.25 -1.02 11.49
CA GLN A 171 9.18 -2.10 10.52
C GLN A 171 8.95 -1.52 9.12
N PRO A 172 9.20 -2.31 8.04
CA PRO A 172 8.88 -1.90 6.67
C PRO A 172 7.44 -1.43 6.48
N ILE A 173 6.49 -1.93 7.27
CA ILE A 173 5.07 -1.53 7.23
C ILE A 173 4.74 -0.33 8.10
N THR A 174 5.61 0.03 9.06
CA THR A 174 5.41 1.21 9.91
C THR A 174 5.37 2.48 9.07
N CYS A 175 6.09 2.53 7.94
CA CYS A 175 6.03 3.65 6.99
C CYS A 175 4.79 3.64 6.11
N MET A 176 4.12 2.49 5.92
CA MET A 176 2.83 2.39 5.19
C MET A 176 1.63 2.80 6.04
N TYR A 177 1.78 2.79 7.35
CA TYR A 177 0.78 3.28 8.30
C TYR A 177 0.44 4.77 8.14
N PRO A 178 1.39 5.71 7.98
CA PRO A 178 1.08 7.11 7.67
C PRO A 178 0.55 7.29 6.24
N TYR A 179 0.84 6.37 5.31
CA TYR A 179 0.28 6.39 3.95
C TYR A 179 -1.23 6.14 3.88
N HIS A 180 -1.81 5.58 4.95
CA HIS A 180 -3.26 5.50 5.11
C HIS A 180 -3.93 6.88 5.01
N HIS A 181 -3.25 7.98 5.38
CA HIS A 181 -3.91 9.28 5.52
C HIS A 181 -3.81 10.21 4.29
N TYR A 182 -3.12 9.80 3.21
CA TYR A 182 -2.87 10.69 2.05
C TYR A 182 -4.13 10.96 1.22
N TYR A 183 -5.10 10.05 1.22
CA TYR A 183 -6.27 10.11 0.34
C TYR A 183 -7.50 10.78 0.99
N TYR A 184 -7.42 11.21 2.24
CA TYR A 184 -8.58 11.71 2.99
C TYR A 184 -8.80 13.22 2.96
N TYR A 185 -8.00 13.96 2.18
CA TYR A 185 -8.06 15.43 2.09
C TYR A 185 -8.28 15.98 0.68
N LEU A 186 -8.50 15.12 -0.33
CA LEU A 186 -8.86 15.55 -1.69
C LEU A 186 -10.39 15.74 -1.88
N GLN A 187 -11.13 15.99 -0.79
CA GLN A 187 -12.53 16.43 -0.80
C GLN A 187 -12.72 17.65 0.11
#